data_AF-A0A378VTU4-F1
#
_entry.id   AF-A0A378VTU4-F1
#
_cell.length_a   1.000
_cell.length_b   1.000
_cell.length_c   1.000
_cell.angle_alpha   90.00
_cell.angle_beta   90.00
_cell.angle_gamma   90.00
#
_symmetry.space_group_name_H-M   'P 1'
#
loop_
_entity.id
_entity.type
_entity.pdbx_description
1 polymer ?
#
loop_
_entity_poly.entity_id
_entity_poly.type
_entity_poly.pdbx_seq_one_letter_code
_entity_poly.pdbx_strand_id
1 'polypeptide(L)' 'MELPYRVITLCTGDMGFSAAKTYDLEVWVPAQNTYREISSCSNCEDFQARRMKARFKDENGKTAWYIP' A
#
# COMPACT_ATOMS: atom_id res chain seq x y z
N MET A 1 -20.26 -3.39 8.79
CA MET A 1 -19.26 -3.29 9.89
C MET A 1 -19.23 -1.85 10.35
N GLU A 2 -19.49 -1.60 11.63
CA GLU A 2 -19.48 -0.27 12.26
C GLU A 2 -18.37 -0.24 13.32
N LEU A 3 -17.12 -0.38 12.90
CA LEU A 3 -15.96 -0.36 13.79
C LEU A 3 -15.24 0.99 13.65
N PRO A 4 -15.00 1.73 14.76
CA PRO A 4 -14.19 2.94 14.72
C PRO A 4 -12.77 2.62 14.27
N TYR A 5 -12.27 3.36 13.30
CA TYR A 5 -10.90 3.21 12.79
C TYR A 5 -10.28 4.58 12.51
N ARG A 6 -8.96 4.60 12.38
CA ARG A 6 -8.20 5.73 11.86
C ARG A 6 -7.35 5.29 10.67
N VAL A 7 -6.98 6.27 9.84
CA VAL A 7 -6.06 6.08 8.73
C VAL A 7 -4.75 6.78 9.08
N ILE A 8 -3.63 6.07 8.97
CA ILE A 8 -2.29 6.62 9.16
C ILE A 8 -1.54 6.55 7.84
N THR A 9 -0.84 7.63 7.47
CA THR A 9 0.18 7.58 6.42
C THR A 9 1.53 7.28 7.07
N LEU A 10 2.18 6.20 6.66
CA LEU A 10 3.46 5.80 7.24
C LEU A 10 4.57 6.78 6.87
N CYS A 11 5.50 6.99 7.80
CA CYS A 11 6.71 7.75 7.55
C CYS A 11 7.73 6.88 6.82
N THR A 12 8.74 7.50 6.20
CA THR A 12 9.74 6.78 5.39
C THR A 12 10.51 5.69 6.14
N GLY A 13 10.67 5.82 7.47
CA GLY A 13 11.37 4.83 8.30
C GLY A 13 10.54 3.59 8.63
N ASP A 14 9.21 3.67 8.49
CA ASP A 14 8.27 2.60 8.86
C ASP A 14 7.61 1.96 7.63
N MET A 15 7.87 2.49 6.43
CA MET A 15 7.38 1.91 5.18
C MET A 15 8.09 0.59 4.84
N GLY A 16 7.31 -0.37 4.32
CA GLY A 16 7.85 -1.62 3.79
C GLY A 16 8.77 -1.39 2.58
N PHE A 17 9.78 -2.26 2.42
CA PHE A 17 10.85 -2.12 1.42
C PHE A 17 10.40 -1.86 -0.03
N SER A 18 9.27 -2.42 -0.44
CA SER A 18 8.75 -2.27 -1.80
C SER A 18 7.80 -1.09 -2.00
N ALA A 19 7.38 -0.42 -0.92
CA ALA A 19 6.36 0.61 -0.98
C ALA A 19 6.96 1.99 -1.28
N ALA A 20 6.33 2.70 -2.21
CA ALA A 20 6.55 4.13 -2.43
C ALA A 20 5.69 4.98 -1.47
N LYS A 21 4.51 4.46 -1.10
CA LYS A 21 3.60 5.06 -0.13
C LYS A 21 2.70 4.01 0.51
N THR A 22 2.47 4.13 1.82
CA THR A 22 1.63 3.20 2.58
C THR A 22 0.62 3.95 3.45
N TYR A 23 -0.61 3.43 3.48
CA TYR A 23 -1.67 3.82 4.40
C TYR A 23 -2.10 2.63 5.24
N ASP A 24 -2.04 2.79 6.56
CA ASP A 24 -2.52 1.77 7.48
C ASP A 24 -3.89 2.15 8.03
N LEU A 25 -4.77 1.15 8.04
CA LEU A 25 -6.03 1.20 8.76
C LEU A 25 -5.80 0.59 10.12
N GLU A 26 -6.05 1.38 11.16
CA GLU A 26 -6.00 0.90 12.52
C GLU A 26 -7.38 0.96 13.15
N VAL A 27 -7.84 -0.16 13.69
CA VAL A 27 -9.14 -0.27 14.35
C VAL A 27 -8.98 -0.01 15.84
N TRP A 28 -9.96 0.66 16.45
CA TRP A 28 -10.01 0.82 17.89
C TRP A 28 -10.26 -0.53 18.58
N VAL A 29 -9.40 -0.91 19.53
CA VAL A 29 -9.52 -2.15 20.31
C VAL A 29 -9.81 -1.80 21.78
N PRO A 30 -11.08 -1.87 22.23
CA PRO A 30 -11.46 -1.42 23.58
C PRO A 30 -10.68 -2.12 24.71
N ALA A 31 -10.44 -3.43 24.58
CA ALA A 31 -9.71 -4.23 25.57
C ALA A 31 -8.24 -3.80 25.75
N GLN A 32 -7.65 -3.15 24.74
CA GLN A 32 -6.28 -2.65 24.77
C GLN A 32 -6.21 -1.12 24.90
N ASN A 33 -7.36 -0.45 24.94
CA ASN A 33 -7.50 1.01 24.99
C ASN A 33 -6.59 1.74 23.97
N THR A 34 -6.48 1.21 22.75
CA THR A 34 -5.65 1.78 21.70
C THR A 34 -6.11 1.35 20.31
N TYR A 35 -5.58 2.01 19.28
CA TYR A 35 -5.73 1.60 17.88
C TYR A 35 -4.68 0.54 17.53
N ARG A 36 -5.05 -0.46 16.74
CA ARG A 36 -4.16 -1.53 16.26
C ARG A 36 -4.34 -1.71 14.76
N GLU A 37 -3.24 -1.90 14.05
CA GLU A 37 -3.23 -2.18 12.63
C GLU A 37 -4.08 -3.41 12.30
N ILE A 38 -4.95 -3.27 11.30
CA ILE A 38 -5.76 -4.37 10.75
C ILE A 38 -5.59 -4.54 9.25
N SER A 39 -5.13 -3.49 8.55
CA SER A 39 -4.88 -3.53 7.11
C SER A 39 -3.82 -2.50 6.73
N SER A 40 -2.99 -2.86 5.75
CA SER A 40 -2.00 -1.97 5.15
C SER A 40 -2.20 -1.91 3.65
N CYS A 41 -2.34 -0.70 3.12
CA CYS A 41 -2.54 -0.41 1.69
C CYS A 41 -1.30 0.30 1.14
N SER A 42 -0.53 -0.38 0.30
CA SER A 42 0.73 0.14 -0.24
C SER A 42 0.70 0.28 -1.75
N ASN A 43 1.24 1.38 -2.27
CA ASN A 43 1.57 1.52 -3.69
C ASN A 43 3.06 1.21 -3.89
N CYS A 44 3.37 0.22 -4.72
CA CYS A 44 4.73 -0.20 -5.04
C CYS A 44 5.25 0.41 -6.37
N GLU A 45 4.47 1.26 -7.02
CA GLU A 45 4.69 1.77 -8.37
C GLU A 45 5.10 0.62 -9.32
N ASP A 46 6.21 0.78 -10.06
CA ASP A 46 6.74 -0.25 -10.93
C ASP A 46 7.81 -1.15 -10.28
N PHE A 47 8.07 -0.99 -8.97
CA PHE A 47 9.17 -1.67 -8.26
C PHE A 47 9.12 -3.19 -8.40
N GLN A 48 7.92 -3.75 -8.19
CA GLN A 48 7.66 -5.18 -8.31
C GLN A 48 7.55 -5.58 -9.79
N ALA A 49 6.91 -4.76 -10.62
CA ALA A 49 6.74 -5.01 -12.05
C ALA A 49 8.08 -5.14 -12.79
N ARG A 50 9.06 -4.29 -12.48
CA ARG A 50 10.43 -4.35 -13.04
C ARG A 50 11.13 -5.66 -12.69
N ARG A 51 10.98 -6.16 -11.45
CA ARG A 51 11.62 -7.39 -10.98
C ARG A 51 11.00 -8.65 -11.60
N MET A 52 9.68 -8.67 -11.75
CA MET A 52 8.95 -9.79 -12.34
C MET A 52 8.84 -9.71 -13.87
N LYS A 53 9.34 -8.63 -14.48
CA LYS A 53 9.20 -8.31 -15.91
C LYS A 53 7.73 -8.14 -16.37
N ALA A 54 6.85 -7.70 -15.48
CA ALA A 54 5.44 -7.43 -15.79
C ALA A 54 5.31 -6.14 -16.60
N ARG A 55 4.76 -6.25 -17.81
CA ARG A 55 4.64 -5.16 -18.79
C ARG A 55 3.27 -5.19 -19.45
N PHE A 56 2.83 -4.03 -19.93
CA PHE A 56 1.63 -3.89 -20.75
C PHE A 56 1.94 -3.05 -22.00
N LYS A 57 1.01 -3.05 -22.97
CA LYS A 57 1.04 -2.13 -24.10
C LYS A 57 0.04 -1.01 -23.86
N ASP A 58 0.47 0.23 -23.98
CA ASP A 58 -0.42 1.39 -23.91
C ASP A 58 -1.28 1.51 -25.20
N GLU A 59 -2.16 2.52 -25.22
CA GLU A 59 -3.04 2.82 -26.35
C GLU A 59 -2.27 3.13 -27.65
N ASN A 60 -1.01 3.55 -27.54
CA ASN A 60 -0.12 3.84 -28.67
C ASN A 60 0.74 2.62 -29.07
N GLY A 61 0.52 1.45 -28.46
CA GLY A 61 1.26 0.22 -28.73
C GLY A 61 2.67 0.18 -28.13
N LYS A 62 3.05 1.17 -27.31
CA LYS A 62 4.35 1.22 -26.65
C LYS A 62 4.35 0.28 -25.44
N THR A 63 5.45 -0.45 -25.27
CA THR A 63 5.63 -1.32 -24.11
C THR A 63 6.03 -0.48 -22.88
N ALA A 64 5.27 -0.60 -21.80
CA ALA A 64 5.52 0.08 -20.53
C ALA A 64 5.49 -0.91 -19.34
N TRP A 65 6.08 -0.51 -18.21
CA TRP A 65 6.00 -1.28 -16.97
C TRP A 65 4.60 -1.16 -16.35
N TYR A 66 4.07 -2.26 -15.83
CA TYR A 66 2.79 -2.23 -15.14
C TYR A 66 2.90 -1.43 -13.84
N ILE A 67 1.97 -0.50 -13.64
CA ILE A 67 1.78 0.28 -12.40
C ILE A 67 0.32 0.07 -11.99
N PRO A 68 0.05 -0.48 -10.79
CA PRO A 68 -1.31 -0.76 -10.31
C PRO A 68 -2.08 0.50 -9.89
#